data_AF-K6DGW9-F1
#
_entry.id   AF-K6DGW9-F1
#
_cell.length_a   1.000
_cell.length_b   1.000
_cell.length_c   1.000
_cell.angle_alpha   90.00
_cell.angle_beta   90.00
_cell.angle_gamma   90.00
#
_symmetry.space_group_name_H-M   'P 1'
#
loop_
_entity.id
_entity.type
_entity.pdbx_description
1 polymer ?
#
loop_
_entity_poly.entity_id
_entity_poly.type
_entity_poly.pdbx_seq_one_letter_code
_entity_poly.pdbx_strand_id
1 'polypeptide(L)' 'MHPIDQLCKEFGLTRYSLSKKSGVNDSTLANLVTRNTDVDNMKVGTVKKIAEAIGLSLDELIEKLESYKKE' A
#
# COMPACT_ATOMS: atom_id res chain seq x y z
N MET A 1 -4.66 7.85 -9.82
CA MET A 1 -3.93 8.03 -8.54
C MET A 1 -3.49 6.64 -8.09
N HIS A 2 -2.29 6.43 -7.56
CA HIS A 2 -1.82 5.08 -7.26
C HIS A 2 -2.61 4.45 -6.09
N PRO A 3 -2.87 3.13 -6.06
CA PRO A 3 -3.62 2.48 -4.97
C PRO A 3 -3.05 2.73 -3.57
N ILE A 4 -1.72 2.80 -3.43
CA ILE A 4 -1.07 3.14 -2.16
C ILE A 4 -1.41 4.56 -1.70
N ASP A 5 -1.55 5.50 -2.64
CA ASP A 5 -1.92 6.88 -2.29
C ASP A 5 -3.37 6.98 -1.85
N GLN A 6 -4.26 6.22 -2.51
CA GLN A 6 -5.65 6.10 -2.11
C GLN A 6 -5.78 5.46 -0.73
N LEU A 7 -5.06 4.36 -0.48
CA LEU A 7 -4.97 3.73 0.83
C LEU A 7 -4.50 4.72 1.91
N CYS A 8 -3.41 5.44 1.65
CA CYS A 8 -2.92 6.48 2.56
C CYS A 8 -4.01 7.53 2.84
N LYS A 9 -4.70 8.01 1.81
CA LYS A 9 -5.76 9.00 1.94
C LYS A 9 -6.94 8.50 2.77
N GLU A 10 -7.40 7.27 2.54
CA GLU A 10 -8.53 6.68 3.25
C GLU A 10 -8.24 6.47 4.74
N PHE A 11 -7.03 5.98 5.06
CA PHE A 11 -6.62 5.73 6.44
C PHE A 11 -6.05 6.98 7.14
N GLY A 12 -6.08 8.16 6.50
CA GLY A 12 -5.52 9.40 7.06
C GLY A 12 -4.00 9.34 7.30
N LEU A 13 -3.29 8.51 6.53
CA LEU A 13 -1.85 8.29 6.63
C LEU A 13 -1.10 9.04 5.53
N THR A 14 0.14 9.40 5.80
CA THR A 14 1.10 9.78 4.76
C THR A 14 1.93 8.55 4.35
N ARG A 15 2.58 8.60 3.19
CA ARG A 15 3.53 7.54 2.78
C ARG A 15 4.64 7.33 3.82
N TYR A 16 5.10 8.43 4.43
CA TYR A 16 6.08 8.40 5.51
C TYR A 16 5.54 7.72 6.77
N SER A 17 4.31 8.07 7.19
CA SER A 17 3.65 7.42 8.33
C SER A 17 3.43 5.93 8.06
N LEU A 18 3.02 5.58 6.84
CA LEU A 18 2.85 4.19 6.41
C LEU A 18 4.18 3.44 6.42
N SER A 19 5.27 4.05 5.95
CA SER A 19 6.62 3.48 6.01
C SER A 19 7.02 3.16 7.45
N LYS A 20 6.85 4.12 8.37
CA LYS A 20 7.18 3.95 9.78
C LYS A 20 6.32 2.88 10.45
N LYS A 21 5.04 2.82 10.13
CA LYS A 21 4.09 1.87 10.74
C LYS A 21 4.26 0.44 10.22
N SER A 22 4.51 0.28 8.92
CA SER A 22 4.67 -1.03 8.26
C SER A 22 6.10 -1.57 8.28
N GLY A 23 7.09 -0.72 8.57
CA GLY A 23 8.50 -1.11 8.43
C GLY A 23 8.91 -1.35 6.96
N VAL A 24 8.10 -0.90 6.00
CA VAL A 24 8.46 -0.83 4.58
C VAL A 24 9.25 0.46 4.38
N ASN A 25 10.40 0.39 3.70
CA ASN A 25 11.20 1.58 3.43
C ASN A 25 10.41 2.59 2.58
N ASP A 26 10.50 3.87 2.93
CA ASP A 26 9.92 4.98 2.18
C ASP A 26 10.32 4.95 0.70
N SER A 27 11.58 4.60 0.41
CA SER A 27 12.05 4.45 -0.97
C SER A 27 11.34 3.32 -1.73
N THR A 28 10.91 2.26 -1.04
CA THR A 28 10.11 1.18 -1.65
C THR A 28 8.71 1.68 -1.97
N LEU A 29 8.05 2.37 -1.04
CA LEU A 29 6.72 2.93 -1.26
C LEU A 29 6.74 3.99 -2.39
N ALA A 30 7.73 4.88 -2.38
CA ALA A 30 7.93 5.87 -3.43
C ALA A 30 8.18 5.22 -4.79
N ASN A 31 8.99 4.16 -4.86
CA ASN A 31 9.20 3.42 -6.10
C ASN A 31 7.93 2.73 -6.60
N LEU A 32 7.13 2.12 -5.72
CA LEU A 32 5.85 1.50 -6.10
C LEU A 32 4.93 2.53 -6.77
N VAL A 33 4.78 3.71 -6.14
CA VAL A 33 3.96 4.79 -6.67
C VAL A 33 4.53 5.37 -7.97
N THR A 34 5.83 5.66 -8.00
CA THR A 34 6.48 6.31 -9.15
C THR A 34 6.53 5.41 -10.38
N ARG A 35 6.75 4.10 -10.17
CA ARG A 35 6.73 3.09 -11.25
C ARG A 35 5.33 2.63 -11.61
N ASN A 36 4.31 3.14 -10.91
CA ASN A 36 2.92 2.69 -11.04
C ASN A 36 2.82 1.15 -10.98
N THR A 37 3.52 0.56 -10.02
CA THR A 37 3.62 -0.89 -9.89
C THR A 37 2.25 -1.48 -9.62
N ASP A 38 1.84 -2.39 -10.49
CA ASP A 38 0.59 -3.12 -10.32
C ASP A 38 0.59 -3.90 -8.98
N VAL A 39 -0.56 -3.94 -8.30
CA VAL A 39 -0.80 -4.69 -7.06
C VAL A 39 -0.36 -6.15 -7.19
N ASP A 40 -0.60 -6.78 -8.33
CA ASP A 40 -0.21 -8.17 -8.63
C ASP A 40 1.32 -8.35 -8.69
N ASN A 41 2.03 -7.27 -9.00
CA ASN A 41 3.50 -7.24 -9.07
C ASN A 41 4.14 -6.76 -7.76
N MET A 42 3.35 -6.39 -6.74
CA MET A 42 3.87 -6.03 -5.43
C MET A 42 4.40 -7.28 -4.72
N LYS A 43 5.56 -7.15 -4.08
CA LYS A 43 6.09 -8.25 -3.27
C LYS A 43 5.09 -8.56 -2.15
N VAL A 44 4.67 -9.82 -2.05
CA VAL A 44 3.74 -10.30 -0.99
C VAL A 44 4.21 -9.88 0.41
N GLY A 45 5.52 -9.92 0.68
CA GLY A 45 6.09 -9.46 1.95
C GLY A 45 5.88 -7.96 2.24
N THR A 46 5.80 -7.11 1.22
CA THR A 46 5.47 -5.69 1.35
C THR A 46 3.98 -5.50 1.63
N VAL A 47 3.12 -6.20 0.87
CA VAL A 47 1.66 -6.15 1.06
C VAL A 47 1.29 -6.63 2.46
N LYS A 48 1.87 -7.74 2.93
CA LYS A 48 1.66 -8.27 4.28
C LYS A 48 2.02 -7.26 5.37
N LYS A 49 3.19 -6.62 5.28
CA LYS A 49 3.62 -5.59 6.23
C LYS A 49 2.69 -4.38 6.27
N ILE A 50 2.18 -3.98 5.10
CA ILE A 50 1.21 -2.89 5.01
C ILE A 50 -0.11 -3.30 5.67
N ALA A 51 -0.61 -4.51 5.39
CA ALA A 51 -1.84 -5.06 5.96
C ALA A 51 -1.77 -5.10 7.50
N GLU A 52 -0.68 -5.66 8.04
CA GLU A 52 -0.42 -5.70 9.49
C GLU A 52 -0.38 -4.29 10.11
N ALA A 53 0.18 -3.29 9.41
CA ALA A 53 0.27 -1.92 9.91
C ALA A 53 -1.09 -1.21 10.00
N ILE A 54 -2.00 -1.51 9.08
CA ILE A 54 -3.35 -0.90 9.04
C ILE A 54 -4.40 -1.78 9.72
N GLY A 55 -4.01 -2.97 10.20
CA GLY A 55 -4.90 -3.90 10.91
C GLY A 55 -5.86 -4.65 9.99
N LEU A 56 -5.50 -4.84 8.73
CA LEU A 56 -6.24 -5.64 7.76
C LEU A 56 -5.58 -7.00 7.56
N SER A 57 -6.37 -7.99 7.13
CA SER A 57 -5.83 -9.21 6.53
C SER A 57 -5.19 -8.92 5.17
N LEU A 58 -4.41 -9.88 4.67
CA LEU A 58 -3.78 -9.75 3.35
C LEU A 58 -4.84 -9.65 2.25
N ASP A 59 -5.88 -10.48 2.32
CA ASP A 59 -6.95 -10.54 1.32
C ASP A 59 -7.75 -9.23 1.29
N GLU A 60 -8.14 -8.70 2.46
CA GLU A 60 -8.84 -7.41 2.55
C GLU A 60 -8.02 -6.25 1.99
N LEU A 61 -6.70 -6.25 2.22
CA LEU A 61 -5.83 -5.23 1.64
C LEU A 61 -5.77 -5.36 0.11
N ILE A 62 -5.64 -6.58 -0.42
CA ILE A 62 -5.58 -6.80 -1.88
C ILE A 62 -6.87 -6.34 -2.53
N GLU A 63 -8.03 -6.74 -1.99
CA GLU A 63 -9.34 -6.31 -2.51
C GLU A 63 -9.48 -4.78 -2.53
N LYS A 64 -9.02 -4.10 -1.47
CA LYS A 64 -8.97 -2.63 -1.42
C LYS A 64 -8.04 -2.04 -2.47
N LEU A 65 -6.84 -2.58 -2.61
CA LEU A 65 -5.89 -2.07 -3.60
C LEU A 65 -6.39 -2.28 -5.04
N GLU A 66 -7.12 -3.36 -5.30
CA GLU A 66 -7.79 -3.58 -6.58
C GLU A 66 -8.99 -2.67 -6.81
N SER A 67 -9.79 -2.38 -5.77
CA SER A 67 -10.92 -1.46 -5.92
C SER A 67 -10.47 -0.06 -6.32
N TYR A 68 -9.33 0.42 -5.79
CA TYR A 68 -8.73 1.70 -6.19
C TYR A 68 -8.19 1.74 -7.62
N LYS A 69 -8.01 0.59 -8.31
CA LYS A 69 -7.66 0.59 -9.74
C LYS A 69 -8.87 0.85 -10.64
N LYS A 70 -10.08 0.59 -10.13
CA LYS A 70 -11.34 0.69 -10.89
C LYS A 70 -11.96 2.09 -10.85
N GLU A 71 -11.42 3.00 -10.04
CA GLU A 71 -11.80 4.42 -9.94
C GLU A 71 -10.75 5.34 -10.60
#